data_AF-K8P3V9-F1
#
_entry.id   AF-K8P3V9-F1
#
_cell.length_a   1.000
_cell.length_b   1.000
_cell.length_c   1.000
_cell.angle_alpha   90.00
_cell.angle_beta   90.00
_cell.angle_gamma   90.00
#
_symmetry.space_group_name_H-M   'P 1'
#
loop_
_entity.id
_entity.type
_entity.pdbx_description
1 polymer ?
#
loop_
_entity_poly.entity_id
_entity_poly.type
_entity_poly.pdbx_seq_one_letter_code
_entity_poly.pdbx_strand_id
1 'polypeptide(L)' 'MADIDGIKIASLTHDFVTKKSFVGLVWESDASKSLGLEVPFCCSPEQLPAEAEKAVRKLSHELASIPIMVVP' A
#
# COMPACT_ATOMS: atom_id res chain seq x y z
N MET A 1 22.14 11.46 -10.22
CA MET A 1 21.38 10.77 -9.15
C MET A 1 20.00 10.49 -9.70
N ALA A 2 19.58 9.22 -9.78
CA ALA A 2 18.18 8.94 -10.06
C ALA A 2 17.37 9.53 -8.90
N ASP A 3 16.44 10.42 -9.21
CA ASP A 3 15.42 10.88 -8.28
C ASP A 3 14.65 9.62 -7.85
N ILE A 4 14.90 9.15 -6.63
CA ILE A 4 14.19 7.97 -6.10
C ILE A 4 12.82 8.50 -5.71
N ASP A 5 11.87 8.41 -6.64
CA ASP A 5 10.49 8.82 -6.39
C ASP A 5 9.94 8.02 -5.20
N GLY A 6 9.73 8.69 -4.08
CA GLY A 6 9.29 8.07 -2.84
C GLY A 6 7.79 7.81 -2.82
N ILE A 7 7.37 7.04 -1.82
CA ILE A 7 5.96 6.75 -1.56
C ILE A 7 5.63 7.25 -0.15
N LYS A 8 4.54 8.01 -0.03
CA LYS A 8 4.03 8.54 1.24
C LYS A 8 2.76 7.83 1.67
N ILE A 9 2.58 7.69 2.99
CA ILE A 9 1.31 7.29 3.59
C ILE A 9 0.39 8.52 3.60
N ALA A 10 -0.70 8.46 2.85
CA ALA A 10 -1.68 9.53 2.75
C ALA A 10 -2.90 9.32 3.68
N SER A 11 -3.26 8.07 3.96
CA SER A 11 -4.41 7.75 4.79
C SER A 11 -4.30 6.39 5.47
N LEU A 12 -5.07 6.22 6.56
CA LEU A 12 -5.32 4.95 7.21
C LEU A 12 -6.82 4.84 7.46
N THR A 13 -7.47 3.85 6.86
CA THR A 13 -8.91 3.61 6.97
C THR A 13 -9.16 2.33 7.74
N HIS A 14 -10.08 2.36 8.68
CA HIS A 14 -10.48 1.20 9.47
C HIS A 14 -11.89 0.76 9.08
N ASP A 15 -12.01 -0.47 8.60
CA ASP A 15 -13.28 -1.16 8.48
C ASP A 15 -13.53 -1.95 9.77
N PHE A 16 -14.41 -1.41 10.61
CA PHE A 16 -14.79 -2.03 11.89
C PHE A 16 -15.72 -3.24 11.72
N VAL A 17 -16.42 -3.35 10.59
CA VAL A 17 -17.33 -4.48 10.31
C VAL A 17 -16.50 -5.71 9.97
N THR A 18 -15.53 -5.56 9.08
CA THR A 18 -14.65 -6.67 8.69
C THR A 18 -13.41 -6.80 9.57
N LYS A 19 -13.19 -5.87 10.51
CA LYS A 19 -11.97 -5.74 11.33
C LYS A 19 -10.70 -5.73 10.48
N LYS A 20 -10.69 -4.87 9.45
CA LYS A 20 -9.55 -4.69 8.54
C LYS A 20 -9.10 -3.23 8.54
N SER A 21 -7.81 -3.01 8.33
CA SER A 21 -7.27 -1.68 8.10
C SER A 21 -6.69 -1.60 6.70
N PHE A 22 -6.82 -0.44 6.07
CA PHE A 22 -6.25 -0.17 4.76
C PHE A 22 -5.39 1.07 4.84
N VAL A 23 -4.13 0.94 4.42
CA VAL A 23 -3.22 2.08 4.25
C VAL A 23 -3.33 2.59 2.81
N GLY A 24 -3.52 3.90 2.66
CA GLY A 24 -3.47 4.59 1.38
C GLY A 24 -2.08 5.17 1.16
N LEU A 25 -1.46 4.81 0.04
CA LEU A 25 -0.13 5.22 -0.37
C LEU A 25 -0.23 6.08 -1.64
N VAL A 26 0.59 7.13 -1.74
CA VAL A 26 0.69 8.00 -2.92
C VAL A 26 2.15 8.19 -3.32
N TRP A 27 2.40 8.31 -4.62
CA TRP A 27 3.75 8.61 -5.12
C TRP A 27 4.04 10.10 -4.95
N GLU A 28 5.28 10.44 -4.62
CA GLU A 28 5.67 11.84 -4.39
C GLU A 28 5.60 12.68 -5.67
N SER A 29 5.99 12.11 -6.80
CA SER A 29 5.98 12.80 -8.11
C SER A 29 4.61 12.83 -8.77
N ASP A 30 3.68 11.95 -8.37
CA ASP A 30 2.34 11.89 -8.94
C ASP A 30 1.31 11.41 -7.92
N ALA A 31 0.59 12.37 -7.34
CA ALA A 31 -0.47 12.09 -6.36
C ALA A 31 -1.70 11.40 -6.98
N SER A 32 -1.84 11.39 -8.31
CA SER A 32 -2.90 10.65 -9.01
C SER A 32 -2.62 9.14 -8.97
N LYS A 33 -1.33 8.76 -8.86
CA LYS A 33 -0.92 7.39 -8.64
C LYS A 33 -1.06 7.07 -7.16
N SER A 34 -1.94 6.12 -6.85
CA SER A 34 -2.21 5.69 -5.48
C SER A 34 -2.33 4.17 -5.39
N LEU A 35 -2.10 3.66 -4.18
CA LEU A 35 -2.19 2.25 -3.86
C LEU A 35 -2.83 2.08 -2.48
N GLY A 36 -3.91 1.31 -2.42
CA GLY A 36 -4.54 0.90 -1.15
C GLY A 36 -4.12 -0.52 -0.81
N LEU A 37 -3.56 -0.74 0.38
CA LEU A 37 -3.15 -2.07 0.85
C LEU A 37 -3.74 -2.39 2.21
N GLU A 38 -4.08 -3.66 2.42
CA GLU A 38 -4.48 -4.15 3.74
C GLU A 38 -3.27 -4.16 4.69
N VAL A 39 -3.48 -3.68 5.91
CA VAL A 39 -2.53 -3.72 7.02
C VAL A 39 -3.23 -4.27 8.28
N PRO A 40 -2.49 -4.75 9.29
CA PRO A 40 -3.10 -5.27 10.51
C PRO A 40 -4.09 -4.29 11.14
N PHE A 41 -5.21 -4.85 11.62
CA PHE A 41 -6.20 -4.06 12.34
C PHE A 41 -5.62 -3.53 13.66
N CYS A 42 -5.95 -2.28 14.00
CA CYS A 42 -5.38 -1.58 15.16
C CYS A 42 -3.83 -1.50 15.20
N CYS A 43 -3.16 -1.50 14.04
CA CYS A 43 -1.72 -1.21 13.98
C CYS A 43 -1.43 0.18 14.55
N SER A 44 -0.43 0.28 15.43
CA SER A 44 -0.01 1.56 16.00
C SER A 44 0.61 2.47 14.93
N PRO A 45 0.49 3.81 15.05
CA PRO A 45 1.11 4.75 14.11
C PRO A 45 2.62 4.54 13.91
N GLU A 46 3.32 4.09 14.96
CA GLU A 46 4.76 3.80 14.94
C GLU A 46 5.09 2.54 14.12
N GLN A 47 4.16 1.59 14.05
CA GLN A 47 4.31 0.33 13.32
C GLN A 47 3.82 0.45 11.87
N LEU A 48 2.95 1.43 11.60
CA LEU A 48 2.32 1.64 10.30
C LEU A 48 3.32 1.72 9.13
N PRO A 49 4.47 2.43 9.22
CA PRO A 49 5.44 2.44 8.12
C PRO A 49 6.01 1.06 7.80
N ALA A 50 6.33 0.27 8.83
CA ALA A 50 6.88 -1.07 8.66
C ALA A 50 5.85 -2.05 8.09
N GLU A 51 4.59 -1.97 8.54
CA GLU A 51 3.51 -2.80 8.01
C GLU A 51 3.12 -2.41 6.59
N ALA A 52 3.12 -1.11 6.26
CA ALA A 52 2.92 -0.63 4.90
C ALA A 52 4.04 -1.14 3.97
N GLU A 53 5.31 -1.08 4.40
CA GLU A 53 6.43 -1.61 3.63
C GLU A 53 6.27 -3.11 3.38
N LYS A 54 5.92 -3.90 4.42
CA LYS A 54 5.66 -5.33 4.28
C LYS A 54 4.55 -5.61 3.26
N ALA A 55 3.46 -4.86 3.33
CA ALA A 55 2.34 -5.01 2.40
C ALA A 55 2.76 -4.70 0.95
N VAL A 56 3.54 -3.63 0.72
CA VAL A 56 4.07 -3.28 -0.61
C VAL A 56 4.99 -4.38 -1.13
N ARG A 57 5.92 -4.87 -0.31
CA ARG A 57 6.84 -5.96 -0.69
C ARG A 57 6.07 -7.24 -1.03
N LYS A 58 5.05 -7.57 -0.25
CA LYS A 58 4.18 -8.72 -0.52
C LYS A 58 3.48 -8.58 -1.87
N LEU A 59 2.82 -7.44 -2.12
CA LEU A 59 2.16 -7.17 -3.39
C LEU A 59 3.16 -7.26 -4.56
N SER A 60 4.34 -6.65 -4.42
CA SER A 60 5.37 -6.71 -5.47
C SER A 60 5.77 -8.14 -5.80
N HIS A 61 5.85 -9.02 -4.80
CA HIS A 61 6.18 -10.44 -5.00
C HIS A 61 5.03 -11.19 -5.68
N GLU A 62 3.79 -10.94 -5.25
CA GLU A 62 2.59 -11.51 -5.87
C GLU A 62 2.50 -11.09 -7.35
N LEU A 63 2.65 -9.80 -7.64
CA LEU A 63 2.60 -9.25 -9.00
C LEU A 63 3.71 -9.80 -9.91
N ALA A 64 4.88 -10.13 -9.37
CA ALA A 64 5.96 -10.72 -10.14
C ALA A 64 5.61 -12.10 -10.73
N SER A 65 4.62 -12.79 -10.15
CA SER A 65 4.22 -14.15 -10.54
C SER A 65 2.84 -14.21 -11.23
N ILE A 66 2.11 -13.10 -11.31
CA ILE A 66 0.75 -13.07 -11.86
C ILE A 66 0.78 -12.68 -13.35
N PRO A 67 0.21 -13.50 -14.26
CA PRO A 67 0.10 -13.12 -15.66
C PRO A 67 -0.88 -11.95 -15.83
N ILE A 68 -0.50 -10.97 -16.64
CA ILE A 68 -1.37 -9.84 -16.99
C ILE A 68 -2.37 -10.30 -18.05
N MET A 69 -3.66 -10.18 -17.74
CA MET A 69 -4.76 -10.54 -18.64
C MET A 69 -5.65 -9.31 -18.89
N VAL A 70 -6.04 -9.11 -20.14
CA VAL A 70 -7.00 -8.06 -20.53
C VAL A 70 -8.39 -8.68 -20.48
N VAL A 71 -9.29 -8.10 -19.68
CA VAL A 71 -10.71 -8.46 -19.68
C VAL A 71 -11.43 -7.60 -20.74
N PRO A 72 -12.30 -8.19 -21.58
CA PRO A 72 -13.04 -7.49 -22.62
C PRO A 72 -14.12 -6.54 -22.06
#